data_AF-A0A819PVG0-F1
#
_entry.id   AF-A0A819PVG0-F1
#
_cell.length_a   1.000
_cell.length_b   1.000
_cell.length_c   1.000
_cell.angle_alpha   90.00
_cell.angle_beta   90.00
_cell.angle_gamma   90.00
#
_symmetry.space_group_name_H-M   'P 1'
#
loop_
_entity.id
_entity.type
_entity.pdbx_description
1 polymer ?
#
loop_
_entity_poly.entity_id
_entity_poly.type
_entity_poly.pdbx_seq_one_letter_code
_entity_poly.pdbx_strand_id
1 'polypeptide(L)'
;MTIAGKFIGWQAEQTTGNIIDVLSDTCRAVSGSNIVGIIGPALSREASIIAPFGEKIGIPVISYSATDPGLSNRNTYPTFYRTVSSDNAAALALVKLFIRFNWTSCTIIYQDDAFGYGGAKVISDAFNRSGLIVRQMVAFDIATFSIRVTMSVWYAFGNLIGYGVDFSTNTAAGRLLTAGLYILGLILVASYTANLASELTIAKSKDFISGIDDIKNGKIPFNRIGILVGAAEEEYYLREVSEGNKNYYPLTSRAHLYESLLAGIIDISFTDSGISEYATNNIYCNLTLIGNDFNKGAFGIVTPREWLYAQDLDVNILSLRESGDLENLRNKWFEVKNCLNSFEASTAIGIEAVSGLFLVFGVIIILSLVLFVWTKRHNIKNDLLIVPSILYLLRFNRRFTLFWLILQKEKQKFH
;
A
#
# COMPACT_ATOMS: atom_id res chain seq x y z
N MET A 1 21.84 -32.13 -27.53
CA MET A 1 22.66 -31.62 -28.66
C MET A 1 23.29 -32.83 -29.35
N THR A 2 23.29 -32.90 -30.68
CA THR A 2 23.88 -34.04 -31.40
C THR A 2 25.24 -33.62 -31.97
N ILE A 3 26.33 -34.25 -31.54
CA ILE A 3 27.68 -34.00 -32.08
C ILE A 3 28.14 -35.28 -32.77
N ALA A 4 28.51 -35.19 -34.05
CA ALA A 4 28.94 -36.32 -34.88
C ALA A 4 27.95 -37.53 -34.83
N GLY A 5 26.64 -37.26 -34.85
CA GLY A 5 25.60 -38.30 -34.82
C GLY A 5 25.31 -38.90 -33.44
N LYS A 6 26.02 -38.50 -32.38
CA LYS A 6 25.80 -38.96 -31.00
C LYS A 6 25.03 -37.91 -30.20
N PHE A 7 23.93 -38.31 -29.56
CA PHE A 7 23.14 -37.42 -28.70
C PHE A 7 23.87 -37.19 -27.37
N ILE A 8 24.08 -35.91 -27.04
CA ILE A 8 24.61 -35.43 -25.78
C ILE A 8 23.45 -34.79 -25.02
N GLY A 9 23.09 -35.39 -23.90
CA GLY A 9 22.17 -34.83 -22.91
C GLY A 9 22.82 -33.68 -22.14
N TRP A 10 22.01 -32.86 -21.48
CA TRP A 10 22.50 -31.80 -20.60
C TRP A 10 21.70 -31.82 -19.31
N GLN A 11 22.36 -31.40 -18.23
CA GLN A 11 21.75 -31.14 -16.93
C GLN A 11 22.14 -29.71 -16.55
N ALA A 12 21.20 -28.96 -16.00
CA ALA A 12 21.47 -27.62 -15.48
C ALA A 12 21.11 -27.57 -14.01
N GLU A 13 22.01 -26.98 -13.23
CA GLU A 13 21.85 -26.70 -11.82
C GLU A 13 22.03 -25.21 -11.60
N GLN A 14 21.18 -24.60 -10.77
CA GLN A 14 21.26 -23.18 -10.47
C GLN A 14 22.08 -22.95 -9.21
N THR A 15 23.28 -22.40 -9.38
CA THR A 15 24.16 -22.06 -8.27
C THR A 15 23.95 -20.60 -7.88
N THR A 16 23.64 -20.34 -6.61
CA THR A 16 23.28 -18.99 -6.12
C THR A 16 24.51 -18.15 -5.74
N GLY A 17 25.69 -18.46 -6.26
CA GLY A 17 26.97 -17.87 -5.83
C GLY A 17 27.60 -18.55 -4.62
N ASN A 18 26.99 -19.64 -4.11
CA ASN A 18 27.51 -20.43 -3.02
C ASN A 18 28.47 -21.50 -3.52
N ILE A 19 29.74 -21.36 -3.14
CA ILE A 19 30.84 -22.24 -3.54
C ILE A 19 30.59 -23.70 -3.15
N ILE A 20 29.99 -23.95 -1.98
CA ILE A 20 29.77 -25.31 -1.46
C ILE A 20 28.69 -26.02 -2.27
N ASP A 21 27.60 -25.32 -2.58
CA ASP A 21 26.49 -25.87 -3.37
C ASP A 21 26.98 -26.24 -4.77
N VAL A 22 27.75 -25.35 -5.41
CA VAL A 22 28.34 -25.60 -6.73
C VAL A 22 29.18 -26.87 -6.73
N LEU A 23 30.06 -27.04 -5.74
CA LEU A 23 30.91 -28.21 -5.63
C LEU A 23 30.11 -29.49 -5.36
N SER A 24 29.11 -29.42 -4.47
CA SER A 24 28.24 -30.55 -4.13
C SER A 24 27.43 -31.02 -5.33
N ASP A 25 26.80 -30.09 -6.04
CA ASP A 25 25.95 -30.39 -7.19
C ASP A 25 26.77 -30.90 -8.37
N THR A 26 27.94 -30.30 -8.61
CA THR A 26 28.88 -30.80 -9.63
C THR A 26 29.34 -32.22 -9.30
N CYS A 27 29.66 -32.51 -8.04
CA CYS A 27 30.09 -33.85 -7.60
C CYS A 27 28.98 -34.89 -7.77
N ARG A 28 27.72 -34.55 -7.44
CA ARG A 28 26.56 -35.42 -7.66
C ARG A 28 26.33 -35.69 -9.15
N ALA A 29 26.42 -34.66 -9.99
CA ALA A 29 26.22 -34.79 -11.43
C ALA A 29 27.28 -35.69 -12.08
N VAL A 30 28.56 -35.50 -11.72
CA VAL A 30 29.69 -36.32 -12.21
C VAL A 30 29.57 -37.76 -11.73
N SER A 31 29.05 -37.99 -10.52
CA SER A 31 28.88 -39.33 -9.96
C SER A 31 27.69 -40.08 -10.57
N GLY A 32 26.64 -39.37 -10.96
CA GLY A 32 25.40 -39.95 -11.52
C GLY A 32 25.42 -40.18 -13.02
N SER A 33 26.37 -39.60 -13.76
CA SER A 33 26.38 -39.66 -15.22
C SER A 33 27.78 -39.47 -15.82
N ASN A 34 27.98 -39.96 -17.05
CA ASN A 34 29.25 -39.80 -17.75
C ASN A 34 29.31 -38.40 -18.41
N ILE A 35 29.77 -37.40 -17.64
CA ILE A 35 29.89 -36.01 -18.08
C ILE A 35 31.17 -35.84 -18.90
N VAL A 36 31.05 -35.15 -20.05
CA VAL A 36 32.17 -34.88 -20.97
C VAL A 36 32.69 -33.44 -20.91
N GLY A 37 31.99 -32.55 -20.21
CA GLY A 37 32.31 -31.14 -20.09
C GLY A 37 31.39 -30.43 -19.11
N ILE A 38 31.89 -29.39 -18.46
CA ILE A 38 31.12 -28.51 -17.58
C ILE A 38 31.00 -27.14 -18.25
N ILE A 39 29.77 -26.64 -18.41
CA ILE A 39 29.51 -25.28 -18.91
C ILE A 39 29.04 -24.43 -17.74
N GLY A 40 29.76 -23.35 -17.47
CA GLY A 40 29.71 -22.61 -16.20
C GLY A 40 30.95 -22.89 -15.34
N PRO A 41 30.99 -22.39 -14.09
CA PRO A 41 30.01 -21.51 -13.45
C PRO A 41 29.96 -20.11 -14.05
N ALA A 42 28.92 -19.33 -13.75
CA ALA A 42 28.81 -17.94 -14.22
C ALA A 42 29.74 -17.00 -13.43
N LEU A 43 29.86 -17.21 -12.12
CA LEU A 43 30.63 -16.34 -11.24
C LEU A 43 32.08 -16.81 -11.13
N SER A 44 33.02 -15.86 -11.20
CA SER A 44 34.46 -16.18 -11.06
C SER A 44 34.82 -16.87 -9.75
N ARG A 45 34.14 -16.53 -8.64
CA ARG A 45 34.35 -17.18 -7.33
C ARG A 45 33.98 -18.67 -7.31
N GLU A 46 33.04 -19.08 -8.16
CA GLU A 46 32.63 -20.47 -8.29
C GLU A 46 33.57 -21.17 -9.29
N ALA A 47 33.89 -20.50 -10.40
CA ALA A 47 34.78 -21.00 -11.43
C ALA A 47 36.20 -21.28 -10.91
N SER A 48 36.71 -20.48 -9.98
CA SER A 48 38.03 -20.69 -9.36
C SER A 48 38.11 -21.97 -8.53
N ILE A 49 36.97 -22.55 -8.15
CA ILE A 49 36.86 -23.78 -7.36
C ILE A 49 36.54 -24.98 -8.25
N ILE A 50 35.67 -24.79 -9.26
CA ILE A 50 35.32 -25.87 -10.20
C ILE A 50 36.43 -26.14 -11.22
N ALA A 51 37.22 -25.15 -11.61
CA ALA A 51 38.30 -25.36 -12.56
C ALA A 51 39.36 -26.38 -12.08
N PRO A 52 39.91 -26.29 -10.84
CA PRO A 52 40.81 -27.32 -10.31
C PRO A 52 40.14 -28.68 -10.12
N PHE A 53 38.85 -28.69 -9.77
CA PHE A 53 38.08 -29.93 -9.67
C PHE A 53 37.96 -30.62 -11.03
N GLY A 54 37.60 -29.87 -12.09
CA GLY A 54 37.52 -30.35 -13.46
C GLY A 54 38.86 -30.88 -13.98
N GLU A 55 39.97 -30.19 -13.68
CA GLU A 55 41.32 -30.69 -13.95
C GLU A 55 41.55 -32.07 -13.31
N LYS A 56 41.21 -32.24 -12.04
CA LYS A 56 41.48 -33.48 -11.30
C LYS A 56 40.76 -34.69 -11.89
N ILE A 57 39.58 -34.47 -12.46
CA ILE A 57 38.76 -35.52 -13.10
C ILE A 57 38.93 -35.57 -14.62
N GLY A 58 39.78 -34.73 -15.20
CA GLY A 58 40.06 -34.71 -16.66
C GLY A 58 38.93 -34.13 -17.52
N ILE A 59 38.06 -33.30 -16.97
CA ILE A 59 36.91 -32.71 -17.67
C ILE A 59 37.15 -31.20 -17.92
N PRO A 60 36.94 -30.70 -19.15
CA PRO A 60 37.05 -29.27 -19.44
C PRO A 60 35.91 -28.47 -18.80
N VAL A 61 36.25 -27.29 -18.28
CA VAL A 61 35.30 -26.34 -17.68
C VAL A 61 35.26 -25.09 -18.53
N ILE A 62 34.10 -24.72 -19.06
CA ILE A 62 33.93 -23.56 -19.95
C ILE A 62 32.97 -22.55 -19.30
N SER A 63 33.49 -21.47 -18.73
CA SER A 63 32.65 -20.41 -18.17
C SER A 63 32.25 -19.39 -19.23
N TYR A 64 30.98 -18.99 -19.23
CA TYR A 64 30.48 -17.95 -20.13
C TYR A 64 30.46 -16.54 -19.51
N SER A 65 30.84 -16.39 -18.24
CA SER A 65 30.74 -15.08 -17.54
C SER A 65 31.84 -14.80 -16.53
N ALA A 66 32.74 -15.76 -16.23
CA ALA A 66 33.83 -15.54 -15.29
C ALA A 66 34.96 -14.71 -15.91
N THR A 67 35.11 -13.45 -15.47
CA THR A 67 36.08 -12.51 -16.04
C THR A 67 37.37 -12.35 -15.24
N ASP A 68 37.43 -12.91 -14.01
CA ASP A 68 38.63 -12.92 -13.15
C ASP A 68 39.91 -13.27 -13.95
N PRO A 69 40.92 -12.38 -13.96
CA PRO A 69 42.20 -12.60 -14.63
C PRO A 69 42.94 -13.86 -14.19
N GLY A 70 42.84 -14.24 -12.92
CA GLY A 70 43.55 -15.40 -12.35
C GLY A 70 43.22 -16.71 -13.06
N LEU A 71 41.98 -16.84 -13.54
CA LEU A 71 41.50 -18.01 -14.28
C LEU A 71 42.17 -18.22 -15.64
N SER A 72 42.95 -17.25 -16.14
CA SER A 72 43.71 -17.41 -17.38
C SER A 72 45.04 -18.15 -17.21
N ASN A 73 45.47 -18.37 -15.96
CA ASN A 73 46.75 -19.00 -15.69
C ASN A 73 46.70 -20.50 -16.05
N ARG A 74 47.33 -20.88 -17.15
CA ARG A 74 47.37 -22.28 -17.62
C ARG A 74 48.14 -23.24 -16.72
N ASN A 75 49.01 -22.73 -15.85
CA ASN A 75 49.71 -23.56 -14.88
C ASN A 75 48.80 -23.95 -13.70
N THR A 76 47.79 -23.12 -13.39
CA THR A 76 46.85 -23.35 -12.29
C THR A 76 45.50 -23.88 -12.76
N TYR A 77 45.11 -23.54 -14.00
CA TYR A 77 43.81 -23.90 -14.59
C TYR A 77 43.98 -24.38 -16.05
N PRO A 78 44.62 -25.54 -16.28
CA PRO A 78 44.92 -26.04 -17.62
C PRO A 78 43.65 -26.39 -18.42
N THR A 79 42.62 -26.92 -17.76
CA THR A 79 41.36 -27.38 -18.37
C THR A 79 40.25 -26.32 -18.40
N PHE A 80 40.53 -25.11 -17.89
CA PHE A 80 39.55 -24.02 -17.85
C PHE A 80 39.55 -23.20 -19.14
N TYR A 81 38.38 -22.94 -19.69
CA TYR A 81 38.18 -22.05 -20.83
C TYR A 81 37.06 -21.08 -20.52
N ARG A 82 36.99 -20.00 -21.29
CA ARG A 82 35.89 -19.04 -21.20
C ARG A 82 35.59 -18.41 -22.54
N THR A 83 34.33 -18.00 -22.70
CA THR A 83 33.86 -17.30 -23.91
C THR A 83 33.90 -15.78 -23.77
N VAL A 84 34.12 -15.27 -22.55
CA VAL A 84 34.23 -13.84 -22.24
C VAL A 84 35.68 -13.40 -22.07
N SER A 85 35.93 -12.11 -22.34
CA SER A 85 37.25 -11.51 -22.16
C SER A 85 37.62 -11.39 -20.68
N SER A 86 38.93 -11.35 -20.41
CA SER A 86 39.46 -11.09 -19.08
C SER A 86 39.26 -9.66 -18.63
N ASP A 87 39.19 -9.44 -17.31
CA ASP A 87 39.33 -8.09 -16.75
C ASP A 87 40.68 -7.42 -17.08
N ASN A 88 41.70 -8.16 -17.55
CA ASN A 88 42.90 -7.58 -18.14
C ASN A 88 42.58 -6.59 -19.27
N ALA A 89 41.64 -6.92 -20.15
CA ALA A 89 41.23 -6.03 -21.24
C ALA A 89 40.53 -4.78 -20.69
N ALA A 90 39.70 -4.96 -19.66
CA ALA A 90 39.02 -3.85 -18.97
C ALA A 90 40.02 -2.92 -18.26
N ALA A 91 41.02 -3.47 -17.58
CA ALA A 91 42.08 -2.69 -16.93
C ALA A 91 42.88 -1.84 -17.92
N LEU A 92 43.24 -2.40 -19.09
CA LEU A 92 43.91 -1.64 -20.15
C LEU A 92 43.01 -0.53 -20.72
N ALA A 93 41.71 -0.80 -20.89
CA ALA A 93 40.76 0.21 -21.33
C ALA A 93 40.63 1.34 -20.30
N LEU A 94 40.60 1.02 -19.00
CA LEU A 94 40.58 2.00 -17.91
C LEU A 94 41.83 2.88 -17.93
N VAL A 95 43.03 2.31 -18.06
CA VAL A 95 44.27 3.10 -18.19
C VAL A 95 44.18 4.08 -19.36
N LYS A 96 43.78 3.60 -20.55
CA LYS A 96 43.61 4.47 -21.74
C LYS A 96 42.62 5.59 -21.50
N LEU A 97 41.55 5.31 -20.76
CA LEU A 97 40.53 6.27 -20.40
C LEU A 97 41.10 7.34 -19.46
N PHE A 98 41.90 6.96 -18.46
CA PHE A 98 42.59 7.91 -17.56
C PHE A 98 43.52 8.85 -18.34
N ILE A 99 44.32 8.29 -19.24
CA ILE A 99 45.22 9.07 -20.10
C ILE A 99 44.41 10.03 -20.97
N ARG A 100 43.31 9.56 -21.58
CA ARG A 100 42.45 10.40 -22.45
C ARG A 100 41.84 11.60 -21.71
N PHE A 101 41.51 11.43 -20.43
CA PHE A 101 40.87 12.47 -19.61
C PHE A 101 41.84 13.21 -18.66
N ASN A 102 43.15 12.96 -18.76
CA ASN A 102 44.19 13.51 -17.88
C ASN A 102 43.88 13.29 -16.39
N TRP A 103 43.41 12.10 -16.02
CA TRP A 103 43.26 11.73 -14.61
C TRP A 103 44.54 11.10 -14.09
N THR A 104 44.95 11.51 -12.88
CA THR A 104 46.26 11.14 -12.32
C THR A 104 46.16 10.11 -11.20
N SER A 105 44.99 9.99 -10.55
CA SER A 105 44.82 9.07 -9.42
C SER A 105 43.42 8.50 -9.28
N CYS A 106 43.30 7.35 -8.62
CA CYS A 106 42.03 6.68 -8.37
C CYS A 106 41.98 5.96 -7.02
N THR A 107 40.77 5.65 -6.57
CA THR A 107 40.51 4.69 -5.48
C THR A 107 39.76 3.51 -6.06
N ILE A 108 40.24 2.31 -5.78
CA ILE A 108 39.61 1.06 -6.24
C ILE A 108 38.74 0.53 -5.12
N ILE A 109 37.44 0.36 -5.40
CA ILE A 109 36.52 -0.31 -4.48
C ILE A 109 36.13 -1.64 -5.10
N TYR A 110 36.32 -2.72 -4.36
CA TYR A 110 36.12 -4.06 -4.89
C TYR A 110 35.44 -4.97 -3.87
N GLN A 111 34.70 -5.95 -4.38
CA GLN A 111 34.07 -6.98 -3.55
C GLN A 111 35.15 -7.89 -2.96
N ASP A 112 35.05 -8.23 -1.68
CA ASP A 112 36.02 -9.12 -1.00
C ASP A 112 35.84 -10.59 -1.40
N ASP A 113 36.08 -10.89 -2.67
CA ASP A 113 36.09 -12.24 -3.22
C ASP A 113 37.15 -12.40 -4.33
N ALA A 114 37.29 -13.62 -4.85
CA ALA A 114 38.26 -13.91 -5.91
C ALA A 114 38.11 -13.01 -7.15
N PHE A 115 36.86 -12.68 -7.51
CA PHE A 115 36.56 -11.79 -8.63
C PHE A 115 37.04 -10.36 -8.36
N GLY A 116 36.58 -9.76 -7.25
CA GLY A 116 36.89 -8.38 -6.92
C GLY A 116 38.38 -8.18 -6.66
N TYR A 117 39.02 -9.09 -5.92
CA TYR A 117 40.46 -9.01 -5.66
C TYR A 117 41.29 -9.17 -6.94
N GLY A 118 40.96 -10.15 -7.79
CA GLY A 118 41.66 -10.41 -9.05
C GLY A 118 41.61 -9.21 -10.00
N GLY A 119 40.42 -8.64 -10.19
CA GLY A 119 40.26 -7.45 -11.03
C GLY A 119 40.88 -6.19 -10.43
N ALA A 120 40.74 -5.96 -9.11
CA ALA A 120 41.38 -4.82 -8.43
C ALA A 120 42.90 -4.85 -8.55
N LYS A 121 43.50 -6.04 -8.38
CA LYS A 121 44.95 -6.24 -8.52
C LYS A 121 45.43 -5.92 -9.93
N VAL A 122 44.77 -6.46 -10.95
CA VAL A 122 45.15 -6.21 -12.36
C VAL A 122 45.01 -4.75 -12.75
N ILE A 123 43.97 -4.07 -12.27
CA ILE A 123 43.81 -2.63 -12.47
C ILE A 123 44.96 -1.88 -11.79
N SER A 124 45.25 -2.20 -10.53
CA SER A 124 46.35 -1.58 -9.78
C SER A 124 47.69 -1.75 -10.49
N ASP A 125 48.00 -2.96 -10.96
CA ASP A 125 49.21 -3.27 -11.71
C ASP A 125 49.27 -2.50 -13.04
N ALA A 126 48.16 -2.42 -13.78
CA ALA A 126 48.09 -1.68 -15.04
C ALA A 126 48.27 -0.17 -14.85
N PHE A 127 47.74 0.38 -13.76
CA PHE A 127 47.87 1.78 -13.39
C PHE A 127 49.31 2.12 -13.01
N ASN A 128 49.91 1.30 -12.13
CA ASN A 128 51.30 1.46 -11.70
C ASN A 128 52.27 1.42 -12.90
N ARG A 129 52.05 0.51 -13.86
CA ARG A 129 52.86 0.44 -15.10
C ARG A 129 52.74 1.68 -15.98
N SER A 130 51.65 2.42 -15.87
CA SER A 130 51.34 3.58 -16.70
C SER A 130 51.57 4.91 -15.98
N GLY A 131 52.18 4.88 -14.78
CA GLY A 131 52.44 6.06 -13.96
C GLY A 131 51.20 6.69 -13.31
N LEU A 132 50.08 5.96 -13.25
CA LEU A 132 48.84 6.41 -12.60
C LEU A 132 48.82 5.96 -11.13
N ILE A 133 48.32 6.81 -10.22
CA ILE A 133 48.39 6.57 -8.78
C ILE A 133 47.10 5.91 -8.26
N VAL A 134 47.21 4.72 -7.67
CA VAL A 134 46.13 4.15 -6.87
C VAL A 134 46.29 4.62 -5.42
N ARG A 135 45.42 5.51 -4.95
CA ARG A 135 45.49 6.09 -3.59
C ARG A 135 45.11 5.11 -2.51
N GLN A 136 44.06 4.34 -2.77
CA GLN A 136 43.50 3.40 -1.81
C GLN A 136 42.79 2.27 -2.55
N MET A 137 42.83 1.08 -1.93
CA MET A 137 42.00 -0.05 -2.31
C MET A 137 41.11 -0.38 -1.12
N VAL A 138 39.79 -0.41 -1.33
CA VAL A 138 38.79 -0.66 -0.30
C VAL A 138 38.02 -1.92 -0.65
N ALA A 139 38.13 -2.93 0.19
CA ALA A 139 37.32 -4.13 0.08
C ALA A 139 35.95 -3.89 0.74
N PHE A 140 34.87 -4.38 0.13
CA PHE A 140 33.55 -4.44 0.77
C PHE A 140 33.01 -5.87 0.73
N ASP A 141 32.38 -6.28 1.82
CA ASP A 141 31.70 -7.57 1.90
C ASP A 141 30.17 -7.38 1.76
N ILE A 142 29.60 -8.07 0.78
CA ILE A 142 28.14 -8.16 0.57
C ILE A 142 27.46 -8.90 1.73
N ALA A 143 28.21 -9.70 2.50
CA ALA A 143 27.70 -10.45 3.65
C ALA A 143 27.63 -9.65 4.96
N THR A 144 27.97 -8.35 4.98
CA THR A 144 27.92 -7.53 6.20
C THR A 144 26.57 -7.66 6.92
N PHE A 145 26.57 -8.24 8.13
CA PHE A 145 25.37 -8.61 8.89
C PHE A 145 24.36 -7.44 9.03
N SER A 146 24.85 -6.21 9.26
CA SER A 146 24.03 -5.01 9.43
C SER A 146 23.17 -4.67 8.19
N ILE A 147 23.69 -4.93 6.98
CA ILE A 147 22.94 -4.68 5.74
C ILE A 147 21.85 -5.73 5.59
N ARG A 148 22.15 -7.01 5.89
CA ARG A 148 21.18 -8.11 5.76
C ARG A 148 19.98 -7.92 6.68
N VAL A 149 20.21 -7.58 7.95
CA VAL A 149 19.12 -7.35 8.93
C VAL A 149 18.24 -6.18 8.49
N THR A 150 18.84 -5.06 8.09
CA THR A 150 18.08 -3.87 7.65
C THR A 150 17.21 -4.20 6.43
N MET A 151 17.76 -4.95 5.47
CA MET A 151 17.01 -5.37 4.27
C MET A 151 15.91 -6.38 4.62
N SER A 152 16.13 -7.28 5.57
CA SER A 152 15.10 -8.21 6.06
C SER A 152 13.95 -7.49 6.76
N VAL A 153 14.24 -6.50 7.61
CA VAL A 153 13.20 -5.69 8.27
C VAL A 153 12.40 -4.89 7.24
N TRP A 154 13.07 -4.24 6.29
CA TRP A 154 12.42 -3.51 5.21
C TRP A 154 11.54 -4.43 4.33
N TYR A 155 12.04 -5.63 4.03
CA TYR A 155 11.27 -6.65 3.30
C TYR A 155 10.02 -7.07 4.06
N ALA A 156 10.13 -7.43 5.34
CA ALA A 156 8.98 -7.85 6.14
C ALA A 156 7.92 -6.74 6.25
N PHE A 157 8.36 -5.50 6.50
CA PHE A 157 7.48 -4.34 6.56
C PHE A 157 6.74 -4.11 5.25
N GLY A 158 7.45 -4.13 4.11
CA GLY A 158 6.85 -3.95 2.78
C GLY A 158 5.78 -4.98 2.45
N ASN A 159 6.07 -6.28 2.69
CA ASN A 159 5.09 -7.34 2.45
C ASN A 159 3.85 -7.21 3.37
N LEU A 160 4.02 -6.75 4.61
CA LEU A 160 2.92 -6.57 5.56
C LEU A 160 1.94 -5.46 5.13
N ILE A 161 2.46 -4.36 4.58
CA ILE A 161 1.64 -3.21 4.14
C ILE A 161 1.12 -3.36 2.71
N GLY A 162 1.41 -4.47 2.03
CA GLY A 162 1.02 -4.71 0.63
C GLY A 162 1.88 -3.99 -0.41
N TYR A 163 3.04 -3.45 -0.03
CA TYR A 163 4.00 -2.85 -0.95
C TYR A 163 4.99 -3.91 -1.44
N GLY A 164 5.00 -4.18 -2.74
CA GLY A 164 5.94 -5.10 -3.35
C GLY A 164 7.38 -4.58 -3.23
N VAL A 165 8.26 -5.36 -2.59
CA VAL A 165 9.69 -5.06 -2.51
C VAL A 165 10.42 -5.86 -3.60
N ASP A 166 11.36 -5.24 -4.33
CA ASP A 166 12.10 -5.80 -5.48
C ASP A 166 13.08 -6.96 -5.17
N PHE A 167 12.96 -7.61 -4.01
CA PHE A 167 13.84 -8.71 -3.59
C PHE A 167 13.03 -10.00 -3.43
N SER A 168 13.42 -11.07 -4.11
CA SER A 168 12.79 -12.38 -3.98
C SER A 168 13.58 -13.28 -3.03
N THR A 169 12.90 -13.94 -2.10
CA THR A 169 13.52 -15.00 -1.29
C THR A 169 13.70 -16.26 -2.12
N ASN A 170 14.94 -16.76 -2.21
CA ASN A 170 15.25 -17.96 -3.00
C ASN A 170 15.01 -19.28 -2.23
N THR A 171 14.90 -19.23 -0.90
CA THR A 171 14.70 -20.43 -0.07
C THR A 171 13.23 -20.79 0.07
N ALA A 172 12.91 -22.09 0.15
CA ALA A 172 11.56 -22.57 0.36
C ALA A 172 10.95 -22.03 1.67
N ALA A 173 11.73 -22.01 2.76
CA ALA A 173 11.33 -21.43 4.04
C ALA A 173 11.04 -19.92 3.93
N GLY A 174 11.84 -19.17 3.18
CA GLY A 174 11.62 -17.74 2.95
C GLY A 174 10.35 -17.46 2.14
N ARG A 175 10.05 -18.30 1.14
CA ARG A 175 8.80 -18.20 0.36
C ARG A 175 7.57 -18.49 1.22
N LEU A 176 7.63 -19.51 2.09
CA LEU A 176 6.54 -19.83 3.02
C LEU A 176 6.29 -18.68 4.01
N LEU A 177 7.37 -18.11 4.57
CA LEU A 177 7.28 -16.94 5.45
C LEU A 177 6.65 -15.75 4.73
N THR A 178 7.08 -15.49 3.49
CA THR A 178 6.56 -14.41 2.66
C THR A 178 5.07 -14.59 2.39
N ALA A 179 4.62 -15.80 2.04
CA ALA A 179 3.20 -16.10 1.88
C ALA A 179 2.41 -15.84 3.17
N GLY A 180 2.94 -16.23 4.34
CA GLY A 180 2.36 -15.93 5.64
C GLY A 180 2.25 -14.42 5.93
N LEU A 181 3.29 -13.65 5.60
CA LEU A 181 3.28 -12.20 5.75
C LEU A 181 2.26 -11.51 4.83
N TYR A 182 2.08 -12.00 3.61
CA TYR A 182 1.03 -11.49 2.71
C TYR A 182 -0.37 -11.74 3.28
N ILE A 183 -0.63 -12.96 3.77
CA ILE A 183 -1.93 -13.30 4.38
C ILE A 183 -2.18 -12.42 5.61
N LEU A 184 -1.18 -12.27 6.49
CA LEU A 184 -1.28 -11.40 7.66
C LEU A 184 -1.55 -9.95 7.26
N GLY A 185 -0.84 -9.43 6.26
CA GLY A 185 -1.02 -8.07 5.75
C GLY A 185 -2.43 -7.83 5.23
N LEU A 186 -2.97 -8.78 4.44
CA LEU A 186 -4.35 -8.71 3.95
C LEU A 186 -5.38 -8.69 5.09
N ILE A 187 -5.18 -9.51 6.12
CA ILE A 187 -6.08 -9.54 7.29
C ILE A 187 -6.01 -8.20 8.03
N LEU A 188 -4.82 -7.66 8.30
CA LEU A 188 -4.67 -6.38 9.01
C LEU A 188 -5.30 -5.21 8.25
N VAL A 189 -5.06 -5.11 6.94
CA VAL A 189 -5.68 -4.07 6.10
C VAL A 189 -7.18 -4.24 6.08
N ALA A 190 -7.69 -5.47 5.88
CA ALA A 190 -9.13 -5.73 5.88
C ALA A 190 -9.77 -5.36 7.22
N SER A 191 -9.19 -5.76 8.35
CA SER A 191 -9.69 -5.43 9.69
C SER A 191 -9.69 -3.92 9.95
N TYR A 192 -8.64 -3.21 9.55
CA TYR A 192 -8.58 -1.76 9.67
C TYR A 192 -9.67 -1.08 8.82
N THR A 193 -9.84 -1.52 7.57
CA THR A 193 -10.89 -0.97 6.69
C THR A 193 -12.30 -1.25 7.22
N ALA A 194 -12.54 -2.43 7.79
CA ALA A 194 -13.82 -2.79 8.39
C ALA A 194 -14.11 -1.95 9.63
N ASN A 195 -13.12 -1.77 10.50
CA ASN A 195 -13.28 -0.96 11.71
C ASN A 195 -13.51 0.52 11.38
N LEU A 196 -12.76 1.05 10.41
CA LEU A 196 -12.95 2.41 9.92
C LEU A 196 -14.35 2.58 9.29
N ALA A 197 -14.80 1.62 8.48
CA ALA A 197 -16.14 1.65 7.89
C ALA A 197 -17.25 1.63 8.95
N SER A 198 -17.09 0.79 9.99
CA SER A 198 -18.02 0.74 11.13
C SER A 198 -18.11 2.08 11.84
N GLU A 199 -16.97 2.70 12.16
CA GLU A 199 -16.94 4.02 12.78
C GLU A 199 -17.60 5.09 11.89
N LEU A 200 -17.35 5.05 10.58
CA LEU A 200 -17.99 5.96 9.63
C LEU A 200 -19.51 5.77 9.55
N THR A 201 -20.01 4.55 9.69
CA THR A 201 -21.45 4.29 9.76
C THR A 201 -22.07 4.79 11.06
N ILE A 202 -21.37 4.64 12.19
CA ILE A 202 -21.84 5.13 13.50
C ILE A 202 -21.79 6.66 13.54
N ALA A 203 -20.72 7.29 13.05
CA ALA A 203 -20.57 8.74 13.01
C ALA A 203 -21.68 9.41 12.18
N LYS A 204 -22.08 8.80 11.05
CA LYS A 204 -23.24 9.25 10.27
C LYS A 204 -24.58 9.13 11.00
N SER A 205 -24.67 8.26 12.02
CA SER A 205 -25.89 8.02 12.79
C SER A 205 -26.00 8.87 14.06
N LYS A 206 -24.90 9.41 14.60
CA LYS A 206 -24.89 10.06 15.92
C LYS A 206 -25.74 11.34 15.98
N ASP A 207 -25.76 12.08 14.87
CA ASP A 207 -26.53 13.32 14.73
C ASP A 207 -27.98 13.07 14.28
N PHE A 208 -28.33 11.82 13.96
CA PHE A 208 -29.69 11.45 13.58
C PHE A 208 -30.56 11.29 14.84
N ILE A 209 -31.73 11.89 14.84
CA ILE A 209 -32.77 11.65 15.86
C ILE A 209 -33.38 10.29 15.51
N SER A 210 -33.38 9.34 16.43
CA SER A 210 -33.88 7.97 16.14
C SER A 210 -35.39 7.86 16.33
N GLY A 211 -35.98 8.68 17.20
CA GLY A 211 -37.40 8.66 17.49
C GLY A 211 -37.76 9.54 18.69
N ILE A 212 -38.96 9.31 19.24
CA ILE A 212 -39.53 10.12 20.31
C ILE A 212 -38.73 10.06 21.62
N ASP A 213 -38.05 8.95 21.91
CA ASP A 213 -37.27 8.78 23.15
C ASP A 213 -36.09 9.75 23.22
N ASP A 214 -35.44 10.05 22.10
CA ASP A 214 -34.36 11.04 22.04
C ASP A 214 -34.85 12.45 22.42
N ILE A 215 -36.11 12.76 22.10
CA ILE A 215 -36.75 14.04 22.41
C ILE A 215 -37.11 14.09 23.89
N LYS A 216 -37.65 13.01 24.44
CA LYS A 216 -37.94 12.87 25.88
C LYS A 216 -36.67 12.98 26.74
N ASN A 217 -35.55 12.45 26.25
CA ASN A 217 -34.25 12.53 26.92
C ASN A 217 -33.55 13.89 26.76
N GLY A 218 -34.16 14.86 26.08
CA GLY A 218 -33.65 16.22 25.96
C GLY A 218 -32.49 16.40 24.98
N LYS A 219 -32.39 15.55 23.95
CA LYS A 219 -31.37 15.67 22.88
C LYS A 219 -31.52 16.98 22.08
N ILE A 220 -32.72 17.57 22.07
CA ILE A 220 -33.07 18.79 21.34
C ILE A 220 -33.58 19.83 22.34
N PRO A 221 -33.14 21.10 22.23
CA PRO A 221 -33.67 22.15 23.09
C PRO A 221 -35.14 22.43 22.74
N PHE A 222 -35.98 22.63 23.76
CA PHE A 222 -37.43 22.72 23.57
C PHE A 222 -37.89 23.83 22.61
N ASN A 223 -37.13 24.92 22.50
CA ASN A 223 -37.41 26.03 21.57
C ASN A 223 -37.22 25.68 20.09
N ARG A 224 -36.60 24.53 19.76
CA ARG A 224 -36.43 24.02 18.39
C ARG A 224 -37.42 22.91 18.05
N ILE A 225 -38.36 22.61 18.96
CA ILE A 225 -39.46 21.66 18.75
C ILE A 225 -40.70 22.45 18.35
N GLY A 226 -41.17 22.30 17.13
CA GLY A 226 -42.39 22.93 16.63
C GLY A 226 -43.64 22.09 16.93
N ILE A 227 -44.69 22.72 17.47
CA ILE A 227 -45.98 22.04 17.72
C ILE A 227 -47.13 22.95 17.33
N LEU A 228 -48.10 22.38 16.61
CA LEU A 228 -49.31 23.08 16.20
C LEU A 228 -50.25 23.30 17.40
N VAL A 229 -50.53 24.57 17.70
CA VAL A 229 -51.36 24.94 18.85
C VAL A 229 -52.83 24.59 18.59
N GLY A 230 -53.48 23.97 19.57
CA GLY A 230 -54.88 23.56 19.50
C GLY A 230 -55.13 22.26 18.74
N ALA A 231 -54.06 21.52 18.39
CA ALA A 231 -54.14 20.26 17.68
C ALA A 231 -53.88 19.06 18.62
N ALA A 232 -54.18 17.84 18.16
CA ALA A 232 -54.05 16.61 18.97
C ALA A 232 -52.59 16.32 19.35
N GLU A 233 -51.65 16.77 18.53
CA GLU A 233 -50.21 16.66 18.75
C GLU A 233 -49.75 17.49 19.96
N GLU A 234 -50.39 18.64 20.23
CA GLU A 234 -50.13 19.45 21.43
C GLU A 234 -50.52 18.67 22.69
N GLU A 235 -51.70 18.04 22.69
CA GLU A 235 -52.15 17.24 23.82
C GLU A 235 -51.19 16.08 24.12
N TYR A 236 -50.73 15.38 23.07
CA TYR A 236 -49.75 14.31 23.22
C TYR A 236 -48.44 14.82 23.82
N TYR A 237 -47.89 15.91 23.29
CA TYR A 237 -46.62 16.45 23.78
C TYR A 237 -46.70 16.91 25.24
N LEU A 238 -47.77 17.61 25.59
CA LEU A 238 -47.99 18.05 26.97
C LEU A 238 -48.13 16.87 27.93
N ARG A 239 -48.79 15.79 27.51
CA ARG A 239 -48.97 14.59 28.34
C ARG A 239 -47.70 13.76 28.48
N GLU A 240 -46.98 13.53 27.39
CA GLU A 240 -45.96 12.46 27.30
C GLU A 240 -44.51 12.95 27.24
N VAL A 241 -44.28 14.23 26.94
CA VAL A 241 -42.92 14.77 26.70
C VAL A 241 -42.60 15.89 27.69
N SER A 242 -43.50 16.85 27.87
CA SER A 242 -43.22 18.06 28.64
C SER A 242 -43.96 18.16 29.97
N GLU A 243 -44.66 17.11 30.40
CA GLU A 243 -45.34 17.02 31.70
C GLU A 243 -46.22 18.25 32.01
N GLY A 244 -46.92 18.77 30.99
CA GLY A 244 -47.83 19.91 31.09
C GLY A 244 -47.20 21.29 30.82
N ASN A 245 -45.89 21.38 30.59
CA ASN A 245 -45.21 22.65 30.31
C ASN A 245 -45.28 23.02 28.80
N LYS A 246 -45.57 24.29 28.48
CA LYS A 246 -45.60 24.81 27.10
C LYS A 246 -44.24 25.40 26.72
N ASN A 247 -43.22 24.56 26.66
CA ASN A 247 -41.83 24.95 26.38
C ASN A 247 -41.43 24.82 24.89
N TYR A 248 -42.38 24.54 24.00
CA TYR A 248 -42.16 24.32 22.57
C TYR A 248 -42.34 25.60 21.73
N TYR A 249 -41.91 25.57 20.46
CA TYR A 249 -42.14 26.64 19.48
C TYR A 249 -43.58 26.57 18.92
N PRO A 250 -44.44 27.58 19.20
CA PRO A 250 -45.84 27.50 18.83
C PRO A 250 -46.05 27.73 17.32
N LEU A 251 -46.66 26.75 16.66
CA LEU A 251 -47.03 26.84 15.25
C LEU A 251 -48.51 27.20 15.11
N THR A 252 -48.83 28.09 14.18
CA THR A 252 -50.19 28.58 13.92
C THR A 252 -50.89 27.86 12.77
N SER A 253 -50.13 27.32 11.82
CA SER A 253 -50.65 26.59 10.66
C SER A 253 -49.66 25.54 10.17
N ARG A 254 -50.14 24.58 9.37
CA ARG A 254 -49.27 23.58 8.73
C ARG A 254 -48.31 24.19 7.71
N ALA A 255 -48.68 25.28 7.04
CA ALA A 255 -47.75 26.00 6.16
C ALA A 255 -46.59 26.59 6.96
N HIS A 256 -46.90 27.24 8.08
CA HIS A 256 -45.90 27.79 8.99
C HIS A 256 -44.97 26.71 9.58
N LEU A 257 -45.47 25.50 9.80
CA LEU A 257 -44.66 24.33 10.19
C LEU A 257 -43.56 24.04 9.17
N TYR A 258 -43.94 23.83 7.91
CA TYR A 258 -42.97 23.46 6.86
C TYR A 258 -42.01 24.62 6.54
N GLU A 259 -42.50 25.87 6.53
CA GLU A 259 -41.65 27.05 6.36
C GLU A 259 -40.61 27.17 7.49
N SER A 260 -41.02 26.93 8.75
CA SER A 260 -40.12 26.99 9.90
C SER A 260 -39.06 25.88 9.89
N LEU A 261 -39.42 24.68 9.41
CA LEU A 261 -38.47 23.57 9.22
C LEU A 261 -37.46 23.90 8.11
N LEU A 262 -37.92 24.40 6.96
CA LEU A 262 -37.05 24.73 5.83
C LEU A 262 -36.14 25.94 6.12
N ALA A 263 -36.63 26.89 6.92
CA ALA A 263 -35.84 28.04 7.38
C ALA A 263 -34.85 27.68 8.51
N GLY A 264 -34.89 26.45 9.05
CA GLY A 264 -34.03 26.00 10.15
C GLY A 264 -34.31 26.69 11.49
N ILE A 265 -35.52 27.22 11.68
CA ILE A 265 -35.97 27.84 12.94
C ILE A 265 -36.28 26.74 13.96
N ILE A 266 -36.89 25.65 13.49
CA ILE A 266 -37.18 24.43 14.25
C ILE A 266 -36.48 23.25 13.58
N ASP A 267 -36.09 22.24 14.37
CA ASP A 267 -35.45 21.02 13.87
C ASP A 267 -36.46 19.89 13.64
N ILE A 268 -37.50 19.86 14.47
CA ILE A 268 -38.47 18.76 14.48
C ILE A 268 -39.86 19.27 14.79
N SER A 269 -40.86 18.61 14.22
CA SER A 269 -42.27 18.83 14.53
C SER A 269 -43.01 17.50 14.56
N PHE A 270 -44.04 17.41 15.40
CA PHE A 270 -44.96 16.27 15.42
C PHE A 270 -46.15 16.53 14.51
N THR A 271 -46.58 15.50 13.78
CA THR A 271 -47.71 15.53 12.84
C THR A 271 -48.11 14.10 12.49
N ASP A 272 -49.31 13.91 11.94
CA ASP A 272 -49.81 12.61 11.51
C ASP A 272 -48.92 11.96 10.44
N SER A 273 -48.71 10.65 10.53
CA SER A 273 -47.82 9.90 9.64
C SER A 273 -48.22 10.02 8.16
N GLY A 274 -49.51 9.86 7.84
CA GLY A 274 -50.00 9.97 6.47
C GLY A 274 -49.79 11.36 5.85
N ILE A 275 -50.10 12.44 6.59
CA ILE A 275 -49.89 13.82 6.09
C ILE A 275 -48.40 14.07 5.85
N SER A 276 -47.56 13.59 6.76
CA SER A 276 -46.12 13.76 6.69
C SER A 276 -45.53 12.99 5.52
N GLU A 277 -45.92 11.72 5.33
CA GLU A 277 -45.52 10.88 4.19
C GLU A 277 -45.85 11.53 2.86
N TYR A 278 -47.07 12.06 2.72
CA TYR A 278 -47.45 12.78 1.52
C TYR A 278 -46.62 14.06 1.33
N ALA A 279 -46.48 14.87 2.38
CA ALA A 279 -45.78 16.14 2.31
C ALA A 279 -44.29 15.97 1.96
N THR A 280 -43.58 15.02 2.57
CA THR A 280 -42.16 14.78 2.31
C THR A 280 -41.91 14.13 0.94
N ASN A 281 -42.79 13.20 0.51
CA ASN A 281 -42.59 12.48 -0.75
C ASN A 281 -43.00 13.29 -2.00
N ASN A 282 -43.88 14.27 -1.86
CA ASN A 282 -44.47 15.00 -2.99
C ASN A 282 -44.23 16.50 -3.03
N ILE A 283 -44.09 17.16 -1.88
CA ILE A 283 -44.06 18.63 -1.80
C ILE A 283 -42.69 19.12 -1.32
N TYR A 284 -42.20 18.58 -0.21
CA TYR A 284 -41.00 19.06 0.48
C TYR A 284 -39.90 17.99 0.51
N CYS A 285 -39.22 17.79 -0.62
CA CYS A 285 -38.19 16.76 -0.79
C CYS A 285 -36.94 16.95 0.11
N ASN A 286 -36.75 18.15 0.68
CA ASN A 286 -35.64 18.44 1.58
C ASN A 286 -35.91 17.98 3.02
N LEU A 287 -37.14 17.58 3.33
CA LEU A 287 -37.53 17.10 4.64
C LEU A 287 -37.57 15.57 4.66
N THR A 288 -37.20 15.00 5.80
CA THR A 288 -37.19 13.55 6.00
C THR A 288 -38.11 13.17 7.14
N LEU A 289 -38.77 12.02 7.01
CA LEU A 289 -39.49 11.40 8.11
C LEU A 289 -38.50 10.71 9.05
N ILE A 290 -38.73 10.85 10.35
CA ILE A 290 -37.82 10.38 11.39
C ILE A 290 -38.56 9.46 12.35
N GLY A 291 -37.94 8.31 12.62
CA GLY A 291 -38.42 7.34 13.60
C GLY A 291 -39.61 6.49 13.15
N ASN A 292 -40.13 5.71 14.09
CA ASN A 292 -41.31 4.87 13.89
C ASN A 292 -42.57 5.58 14.39
N ASP A 293 -43.72 5.19 13.85
CA ASP A 293 -45.03 5.66 14.33
C ASP A 293 -45.20 5.41 15.83
N PHE A 294 -45.57 6.46 16.55
CA PHE A 294 -45.90 6.44 17.97
C PHE A 294 -47.33 6.96 18.19
N ASN A 295 -47.91 6.73 19.37
CA ASN A 295 -49.26 7.18 19.71
C ASN A 295 -50.31 6.82 18.65
N LYS A 296 -50.44 5.52 18.34
CA LYS A 296 -51.32 5.01 17.27
C LYS A 296 -52.77 5.50 17.44
N GLY A 297 -53.15 6.48 16.65
CA GLY A 297 -54.51 6.98 16.48
C GLY A 297 -55.11 6.55 15.15
N ALA A 298 -56.39 6.83 14.95
CA ALA A 298 -57.08 6.60 13.68
C ALA A 298 -57.95 7.80 13.33
N PHE A 299 -58.03 8.12 12.03
CA PHE A 299 -59.02 9.06 11.53
C PHE A 299 -60.41 8.42 11.59
N GLY A 300 -61.35 9.12 12.20
CA GLY A 300 -62.74 8.68 12.34
C GLY A 300 -63.71 9.73 11.86
N ILE A 301 -64.91 9.30 11.49
CA ILE A 301 -66.03 10.19 11.15
C ILE A 301 -66.86 10.36 12.42
N VAL A 302 -67.06 11.62 12.83
CA VAL A 302 -67.89 11.94 14.00
C VAL A 302 -69.34 12.07 13.55
N THR A 303 -70.24 11.33 14.20
CA THR A 303 -71.68 11.35 13.93
C THR A 303 -72.46 11.85 15.15
N PRO A 304 -73.68 12.40 14.98
CA PRO A 304 -74.54 12.76 16.09
C PRO A 304 -74.83 11.55 17.00
N ARG A 305 -75.01 11.81 18.30
CA ARG A 305 -75.42 10.77 19.24
C ARG A 305 -76.74 10.15 18.78
N GLU A 306 -76.80 8.82 18.74
CA GLU A 306 -77.98 8.04 18.32
C GLU A 306 -78.39 8.24 16.85
N TRP A 307 -77.42 8.52 15.96
CA TRP A 307 -77.70 8.60 14.53
C TRP A 307 -78.12 7.24 13.95
N LEU A 308 -79.31 7.20 13.33
CA LEU A 308 -79.95 5.99 12.78
C LEU A 308 -79.07 5.19 11.81
N TYR A 309 -78.15 5.85 11.09
CA TYR A 309 -77.30 5.22 10.07
C TYR A 309 -75.87 4.95 10.54
N ALA A 310 -75.57 5.13 11.84
CA ALA A 310 -74.21 4.92 12.35
C ALA A 310 -73.72 3.50 12.08
N GLN A 311 -74.57 2.50 12.31
CA GLN A 311 -74.25 1.10 12.06
C GLN A 311 -74.06 0.80 10.57
N ASP A 312 -74.93 1.37 9.71
CA ASP A 312 -74.81 1.19 8.26
C ASP A 312 -73.52 1.83 7.73
N LEU A 313 -73.10 2.99 8.27
CA LEU A 313 -71.84 3.64 7.90
C LEU A 313 -70.65 2.74 8.24
N ASP A 314 -70.60 2.17 9.44
CA ASP A 314 -69.50 1.29 9.85
C ASP A 314 -69.41 0.03 8.98
N VAL A 315 -70.55 -0.60 8.66
CA VAL A 315 -70.60 -1.77 7.77
C VAL A 315 -70.10 -1.43 6.37
N ASN A 316 -70.46 -0.26 5.84
CA ASN A 316 -69.97 0.19 4.54
C ASN A 316 -68.47 0.54 4.55
N ILE A 317 -67.95 1.09 5.64
CA ILE A 317 -66.50 1.33 5.75
C ILE A 317 -65.74 0.00 5.82
N LEU A 318 -66.28 -1.00 6.52
CA LEU A 318 -65.71 -2.34 6.56
C LEU A 318 -65.71 -3.00 5.17
N SER A 319 -66.80 -2.89 4.41
CA SER A 319 -66.87 -3.46 3.06
C SER A 319 -65.87 -2.79 2.10
N LEU A 320 -65.64 -1.47 2.20
CA LEU A 320 -64.60 -0.75 1.45
C LEU A 320 -63.17 -1.20 1.83
N ARG A 321 -62.96 -1.60 3.09
CA ARG A 321 -61.66 -2.13 3.55
C ARG A 321 -61.45 -3.57 3.06
N GLU A 322 -62.46 -4.42 3.14
CA GLU A 322 -62.39 -5.83 2.74
C GLU A 322 -62.26 -6.01 1.22
N SER A 323 -62.92 -5.15 0.45
CA SER A 323 -62.80 -5.11 -1.02
C SER A 323 -61.42 -4.62 -1.50
N GLY A 324 -60.64 -3.99 -0.63
CA GLY A 324 -59.34 -3.39 -0.97
C GLY A 324 -59.46 -2.00 -1.61
N ASP A 325 -60.66 -1.42 -1.71
CA ASP A 325 -60.87 -0.11 -2.32
C ASP A 325 -60.13 1.02 -1.56
N LEU A 326 -60.05 0.92 -0.22
CA LEU A 326 -59.27 1.86 0.57
C LEU A 326 -57.77 1.78 0.28
N GLU A 327 -57.24 0.58 0.03
CA GLU A 327 -55.83 0.40 -0.32
C GLU A 327 -55.55 0.95 -1.74
N ASN A 328 -56.47 0.73 -2.67
CA ASN A 328 -56.39 1.32 -4.01
C ASN A 328 -56.37 2.85 -3.96
N LEU A 329 -57.19 3.46 -3.10
CA LEU A 329 -57.16 4.90 -2.87
C LEU A 329 -55.84 5.35 -2.23
N ARG A 330 -55.32 4.61 -1.25
CA ARG A 330 -54.02 4.91 -0.64
C ARG A 330 -52.90 4.93 -1.68
N ASN A 331 -52.80 3.88 -2.49
CA ASN A 331 -51.76 3.77 -3.51
C ASN A 331 -51.86 4.90 -4.53
N LYS A 332 -53.09 5.24 -4.95
CA LYS A 332 -53.34 6.35 -5.87
C LYS A 332 -52.88 7.70 -5.33
N TRP A 333 -53.07 7.99 -4.04
CA TRP A 333 -52.82 9.32 -3.47
C TRP A 333 -51.46 9.46 -2.75
N PHE A 334 -50.87 8.36 -2.25
CA PHE A 334 -49.64 8.41 -1.43
C PHE A 334 -48.41 7.74 -2.07
N GLU A 335 -48.57 6.83 -3.03
CA GLU A 335 -47.44 6.05 -3.57
C GLU A 335 -46.69 6.77 -4.72
N VAL A 336 -47.31 7.78 -5.32
CA VAL A 336 -46.62 8.64 -6.31
C VAL A 336 -45.56 9.45 -5.58
N LYS A 337 -44.29 9.26 -5.94
CA LYS A 337 -43.14 10.02 -5.43
C LYS A 337 -42.69 11.03 -6.49
N ASN A 338 -43.11 12.29 -6.35
CA ASN A 338 -42.63 13.37 -7.22
C ASN A 338 -41.20 13.81 -6.88
N CYS A 339 -40.72 13.52 -5.68
CA CYS A 339 -39.33 13.74 -5.30
C CYS A 339 -38.41 12.72 -5.99
N LEU A 340 -37.96 13.07 -7.22
CA LEU A 340 -36.82 12.41 -7.85
C LEU A 340 -35.59 12.62 -6.97
N ASN A 341 -34.85 11.53 -6.71
CA ASN A 341 -33.61 11.44 -5.92
C ASN A 341 -32.59 12.55 -6.29
N SER A 342 -32.80 13.77 -5.81
CA SER A 342 -31.98 14.95 -6.11
C SER A 342 -31.05 15.33 -4.96
N PHE A 343 -31.03 14.53 -3.91
CA PHE A 343 -30.00 14.62 -2.88
C PHE A 343 -29.53 13.21 -2.51
N GLU A 344 -28.61 12.67 -3.31
CA GLU A 344 -27.49 11.96 -2.70
C GLU A 344 -26.77 12.99 -1.81
N ALA A 345 -27.24 13.13 -0.55
CA ALA A 345 -26.47 13.79 0.49
C ALA A 345 -25.06 13.19 0.40
N SER A 346 -24.09 14.00 -0.03
CA SER A 346 -22.80 13.51 -0.48
C SER A 346 -22.23 12.58 0.59
N THR A 347 -22.23 11.27 0.30
CA THR A 347 -21.75 10.24 1.22
C THR A 347 -20.23 10.30 1.38
N ALA A 348 -19.59 11.22 0.65
CA ALA A 348 -18.19 11.54 0.66
C ALA A 348 -17.77 12.18 1.98
N ILE A 349 -16.75 11.58 2.59
CA ILE A 349 -16.10 12.08 3.79
C ILE A 349 -15.40 13.39 3.43
N GLY A 350 -15.72 14.47 4.15
CA GLY A 350 -15.05 15.76 3.98
C GLY A 350 -13.54 15.66 4.24
N ILE A 351 -12.75 16.45 3.51
CA ILE A 351 -11.28 16.40 3.58
C ILE A 351 -10.73 16.73 4.99
N GLU A 352 -11.53 17.43 5.79
CA GLU A 352 -11.24 17.77 7.19
C GLU A 352 -11.01 16.52 8.04
N ALA A 353 -11.79 15.46 7.82
CA ALA A 353 -11.66 14.20 8.56
C ALA A 353 -10.36 13.43 8.24
N VAL A 354 -9.72 13.72 7.10
CA VAL A 354 -8.47 13.06 6.65
C VAL A 354 -7.26 13.99 6.77
N SER A 355 -7.47 15.27 7.08
CA SER A 355 -6.42 16.31 7.15
C SER A 355 -5.25 15.94 8.07
N GLY A 356 -5.53 15.29 9.22
CA GLY A 356 -4.51 14.81 10.15
C GLY A 356 -3.52 13.82 9.51
N LEU A 357 -3.99 12.97 8.60
CA LEU A 357 -3.13 12.01 7.90
C LEU A 357 -2.12 12.72 7.00
N PHE A 358 -2.56 13.77 6.30
CA PHE A 358 -1.69 14.60 5.45
C PHE A 358 -0.67 15.39 6.26
N LEU A 359 -1.04 15.89 7.45
CA LEU A 359 -0.12 16.57 8.35
C LEU A 359 0.98 15.63 8.85
N VAL A 360 0.61 14.43 9.29
CA VAL A 360 1.59 13.41 9.74
C VAL A 360 2.55 13.05 8.60
N PHE A 361 2.02 12.84 7.39
CA PHE A 361 2.84 12.59 6.20
C PHE A 361 3.82 13.74 5.91
N GLY A 362 3.35 14.99 6.00
CA GLY A 362 4.21 16.17 5.86
C GLY A 362 5.35 16.21 6.89
N VAL A 363 5.07 15.92 8.16
CA VAL A 363 6.08 15.85 9.22
C VAL A 363 7.13 14.77 8.93
N ILE A 364 6.70 13.60 8.46
CA ILE A 364 7.62 12.51 8.08
C ILE A 364 8.54 12.92 6.92
N ILE A 365 8.01 13.61 5.90
CA ILE A 365 8.83 14.12 4.80
C ILE A 365 9.87 15.13 5.31
N ILE A 366 9.47 16.06 6.18
CA ILE A 366 10.39 17.06 6.74
C ILE A 366 11.47 16.38 7.57
N LEU A 367 11.11 15.44 8.44
CA LEU A 367 12.07 14.66 9.23
C LEU A 367 13.04 13.88 8.33
N SER A 368 12.54 13.26 7.26
CA SER A 368 13.37 12.55 6.27
C SER A 368 14.37 13.49 5.60
N LEU A 369 13.93 14.69 5.19
CA LEU A 369 14.80 15.72 4.60
C LEU A 369 15.84 16.23 5.60
N VAL A 370 15.46 16.47 6.85
CA VAL A 370 16.38 16.90 7.91
C VAL A 370 17.42 15.83 8.18
N LEU A 371 17.02 14.57 8.34
CA LEU A 371 17.94 13.45 8.50
C LEU A 371 18.87 13.31 7.29
N PHE A 372 18.35 13.44 6.08
CA PHE A 372 19.17 13.40 4.86
C PHE A 372 20.24 14.50 4.85
N VAL A 373 19.86 15.74 5.15
CA VAL A 373 20.79 16.87 5.21
C VAL A 373 21.78 16.71 6.36
N TRP A 374 21.32 16.23 7.53
CA TRP A 374 22.16 16.00 8.70
C TRP A 374 23.21 14.92 8.43
N THR A 375 22.81 13.76 7.91
CA THR A 375 23.73 12.68 7.53
C THR A 375 24.70 13.15 6.46
N LYS A 376 24.24 13.92 5.46
CA LYS A 376 25.11 14.49 4.44
C LYS A 376 26.12 15.49 5.01
N ARG A 377 25.70 16.36 5.94
CA ARG A 377 26.60 17.31 6.63
C ARG A 377 27.58 16.61 7.56
N HIS A 378 27.16 15.56 8.25
CA HIS A 378 28.02 14.78 9.14
C HIS A 378 29.09 14.04 8.32
N ASN A 379 28.70 13.41 7.21
CA ASN A 379 29.63 12.79 6.28
C ASN A 379 30.62 13.84 5.74
N ILE A 380 30.16 14.97 5.19
CA ILE A 380 31.06 16.04 4.68
C ILE A 380 32.07 16.54 5.74
N LYS A 381 31.70 16.55 7.03
CA LYS A 381 32.61 16.92 8.12
C LYS A 381 33.62 15.81 8.46
N ASN A 382 33.21 14.54 8.41
CA ASN A 382 34.08 13.39 8.63
C ASN A 382 34.97 13.08 7.41
N ASP A 383 34.56 13.55 6.22
CA ASP A 383 35.26 13.42 4.94
C ASP A 383 36.52 14.27 4.81
N LEU A 384 36.80 15.15 5.77
CA LEU A 384 38.12 15.76 5.91
C LEU A 384 39.16 14.79 6.50
N LEU A 385 38.75 13.59 6.96
CA LEU A 385 39.64 12.57 7.50
C LEU A 385 39.47 11.18 6.87
N ILE A 386 38.30 10.79 6.34
CA ILE A 386 38.12 9.53 5.57
C ILE A 386 37.03 9.71 4.49
N VAL A 387 37.39 9.51 3.22
CA VAL A 387 36.70 9.94 1.97
C VAL A 387 35.28 9.33 1.71
N PRO A 388 34.28 10.08 1.15
CA PRO A 388 32.85 9.73 1.00
C PRO A 388 32.41 9.19 -0.37
N SER A 389 32.82 7.97 -0.74
CA SER A 389 32.44 7.45 -2.07
C SER A 389 31.61 6.17 -2.06
N ILE A 390 31.39 5.57 -0.89
CA ILE A 390 30.82 4.20 -0.78
C ILE A 390 29.29 4.18 -0.95
N LEU A 391 28.57 5.26 -0.64
CA LEU A 391 27.09 5.22 -0.54
C LEU A 391 26.33 5.66 -1.81
N TYR A 392 26.97 6.35 -2.76
CA TYR A 392 26.26 6.92 -3.91
C TYR A 392 25.97 5.90 -5.04
N LEU A 393 26.57 4.70 -5.01
CA LEU A 393 26.52 3.76 -6.13
C LEU A 393 25.57 2.56 -5.96
N LEU A 394 25.12 2.26 -4.74
CA LEU A 394 24.17 1.16 -4.52
C LEU A 394 22.73 1.46 -4.99
N ARG A 395 22.45 2.67 -5.48
CA ARG A 395 21.10 3.11 -5.91
C ARG A 395 20.92 3.25 -7.43
N PHE A 396 21.94 3.03 -8.25
CA PHE A 396 21.83 3.25 -9.70
C PHE A 396 22.07 1.96 -10.51
N ASN A 397 20.95 1.36 -10.92
CA ASN A 397 20.77 0.53 -12.12
C ASN A 397 21.36 -0.91 -12.13
N ARG A 398 20.46 -1.88 -11.96
CA ARG A 398 20.71 -3.33 -11.86
C ARG A 398 20.94 -4.05 -13.21
N ARG A 399 21.32 -3.35 -14.29
CA ARG A 399 21.40 -3.94 -15.65
C ARG A 399 22.74 -3.85 -16.39
N PHE A 400 23.82 -3.37 -15.77
CA PHE A 400 25.15 -3.50 -16.36
C PHE A 400 26.17 -3.88 -15.31
N THR A 401 26.71 -5.09 -15.44
CA THR A 401 27.98 -5.52 -14.84
C THR A 401 29.09 -4.67 -15.46
N LEU A 402 29.40 -3.53 -14.83
CA LEU A 402 30.62 -2.78 -15.09
C LEU A 402 31.21 -2.29 -13.78
N PHE A 403 32.49 -2.62 -13.61
CA PHE A 403 33.42 -2.16 -12.58
C PHE A 403 33.15 -0.71 -12.14
N TRP A 404 32.94 -0.47 -10.85
CA TRP A 404 32.84 0.88 -10.29
C TRP A 404 34.22 1.38 -9.88
N LEU A 405 34.85 2.15 -10.77
CA LEU A 405 36.07 2.88 -10.48
C LEU A 405 35.69 4.32 -10.12
N ILE A 406 36.02 4.77 -8.91
CA ILE A 406 35.77 6.17 -8.50
C ILE A 406 36.92 7.02 -9.00
N LEU A 407 36.57 8.00 -9.84
CA LEU A 407 37.48 8.86 -10.58
C LEU A 407 37.53 10.21 -9.88
N GLN A 408 38.56 10.46 -9.08
CA GLN A 408 38.75 11.74 -8.42
C GLN A 408 39.57 12.66 -9.33
N LYS A 409 38.91 13.68 -9.90
CA LYS A 409 39.55 14.73 -10.69
C LYS A 409 40.23 15.74 -9.75
N GLU A 410 41.49 15.52 -9.39
CA GLU A 410 42.33 16.61 -8.91
C GLU A 410 42.90 17.37 -10.12
N LYS A 411 42.34 18.55 -10.42
CA LYS A 411 43.06 19.54 -11.24
C LYS A 411 44.26 19.98 -10.40
N GLN A 412 45.48 19.63 -10.81
CA GLN A 412 46.67 20.32 -10.32
C GLN A 412 46.51 21.81 -10.63
N LYS A 413 46.36 22.63 -9.58
CA LYS A 413 46.67 24.04 -9.65
C LYS A 413 48.19 24.13 -9.75
N PHE A 414 48.70 24.42 -10.95
CA PHE A 414 50.03 24.98 -11.08
C PHE A 414 49.97 26.39 -10.48
N HIS A 415 50.78 26.62 -9.44
CA HIS A 415 51.14 27.95 -8.96
C HIS A 415 52.35 28.45 -9.72
#